data_AF-A0A829QFF6-F1
#
_entry.id   AF-A0A829QFF6-F1
#
_cell.length_a   1.000
_cell.length_b   1.000
_cell.length_c   1.000
_cell.angle_alpha   90.00
_cell.angle_beta   90.00
_cell.angle_gamma   90.00
#
_symmetry.space_group_name_H-M   'P 1'
#
loop_
_entity.id
_entity.type
_entity.pdbx_description
1 polymer ?
#
loop_
_entity_poly.entity_id
_entity_poly.type
_entity_poly.pdbx_seq_one_letter_code
_entity_poly.pdbx_strand_id
1 'polypeptide(L)' 'MRALAEILRADLVPAGVHVATVTVDCHMVPGTDSDPDLVAEHYWQLHAERPGAWTDEIVHRGSAPV' A
#
# COMPACT_ATOMS: atom_id res chain seq x y z
N MET A 1 -7.37 11.98 0.48
CA MET A 1 -6.66 10.88 1.17
C MET A 1 -5.16 10.94 0.88
N ARG A 2 -4.70 10.84 -0.38
CA ARG A 2 -3.26 10.90 -0.73
C ARG A 2 -2.50 12.10 -0.14
N ALA A 3 -2.99 13.33 -0.34
CA ALA A 3 -2.35 14.53 0.21
C ALA A 3 -2.21 14.52 1.75
N LEU A 4 -3.14 13.89 2.48
CA LEU A 4 -3.02 13.73 3.93
C LEU A 4 -1.90 12.77 4.31
N ALA A 5 -1.77 11.65 3.60
CA ALA A 5 -0.70 10.68 3.84
C ALA A 5 0.68 11.27 3.56
N GLU A 6 0.80 12.11 2.53
CA GLU A 6 2.03 12.86 2.23
C GLU A 6 2.42 13.82 3.36
N ILE A 7 1.45 14.57 3.90
CA ILE A 7 1.67 15.47 5.05
C ILE A 7 2.12 14.66 6.27
N LEU A 8 1.39 13.59 6.61
CA LEU A 8 1.73 12.74 7.76
C LEU A 8 3.12 12.08 7.61
N ARG A 9 3.50 11.67 6.40
CA ARG A 9 4.84 11.12 6.15
C ARG A 9 5.91 12.15 6.44
N ALA A 10 5.77 13.37 5.94
CA ALA A 10 6.74 14.44 6.16
C ALA A 10 6.96 14.71 7.66
N ASP A 11 5.89 14.65 8.45
CA ASP A 11 5.93 14.90 9.89
C ASP A 11 6.47 13.71 10.70
N LEU A 12 6.18 12.47 10.28
CA LEU A 12 6.36 11.28 11.12
C LEU A 12 7.57 10.41 10.75
N VAL A 13 8.11 10.52 9.53
CA VAL A 13 9.34 9.82 9.14
C VAL A 13 10.53 10.12 10.06
N PRO A 14 10.78 11.38 10.49
CA PRO A 14 11.87 11.68 11.43
C PRO A 14 11.72 10.97 12.79
N ALA A 15 10.48 10.63 13.18
CA ALA A 15 10.19 9.85 14.39
C ALA A 15 10.28 8.33 14.16
N GLY A 16 10.70 7.88 12.96
CA GLY A 16 10.82 6.47 12.63
C GLY A 16 9.49 5.79 12.33
N VAL A 17 8.44 6.56 11.97
CA VAL A 17 7.14 6.01 11.59
C VAL A 17 7.00 5.99 10.08
N HIS A 18 6.71 4.81 9.52
CA HIS A 18 6.46 4.61 8.10
C HIS A 18 4.99 4.87 7.77
N VAL A 19 4.73 5.85 6.92
CA VAL A 19 3.40 6.14 6.38
C VAL A 19 3.39 5.78 4.90
N ALA A 20 2.49 4.90 4.48
CA ALA A 20 2.33 4.46 3.10
C ALA A 20 0.84 4.32 2.74
N THR A 21 0.52 4.34 1.45
CA THR A 21 -0.84 4.11 0.95
C THR A 21 -0.89 2.92 -0.01
N VAL A 22 -1.84 2.02 0.20
CA VAL A 22 -2.18 0.94 -0.75
C VAL A 22 -3.51 1.32 -1.41
N THR A 23 -3.46 1.66 -2.70
CA THR A 23 -4.66 1.95 -3.50
C THR A 23 -5.06 0.67 -4.24
N VAL A 24 -6.33 0.28 -4.13
CA VAL A 24 -6.91 -0.86 -4.83
C VAL A 24 -7.95 -0.33 -5.81
N ASP A 25 -7.77 -0.56 -7.10
CA ASP A 25 -8.66 -0.04 -8.15
C ASP A 25 -9.67 -1.07 -8.69
N CYS A 26 -9.72 -2.26 -8.08
CA CYS A 26 -10.55 -3.38 -8.50
C CYS A 26 -11.49 -3.88 -7.39
N HIS A 27 -12.45 -4.71 -7.78
CA HIS A 27 -13.24 -5.49 -6.82
C HIS A 27 -12.41 -6.65 -6.29
N MET A 28 -12.47 -6.87 -4.98
CA MET A 28 -11.79 -8.01 -4.39
C MET A 28 -12.56 -9.31 -4.63
N VAL A 29 -11.92 -10.27 -5.29
CA VAL A 29 -12.52 -11.55 -5.65
C VAL A 29 -11.52 -12.66 -5.29
N PRO A 30 -11.85 -13.57 -4.35
CA PRO A 30 -10.96 -14.67 -3.99
C PRO A 30 -10.63 -15.57 -5.20
N GLY A 31 -9.38 -16.00 -5.29
CA GLY A 31 -8.88 -16.85 -6.36
C GLY A 31 -8.63 -16.14 -7.70
N THR A 32 -8.74 -14.82 -7.76
CA THR A 32 -8.36 -14.03 -8.95
C THR A 32 -7.08 -13.24 -8.69
N ASP A 33 -6.67 -12.40 -9.64
CA ASP A 33 -5.57 -11.46 -9.44
C ASP A 33 -5.91 -10.28 -8.53
N SER A 34 -7.17 -10.20 -8.11
CA SER A 34 -7.72 -9.24 -7.14
C SER A 34 -8.05 -9.93 -5.82
N ASP A 35 -7.39 -11.05 -5.52
CA ASP A 35 -7.57 -11.78 -4.28
C ASP A 35 -7.22 -10.88 -3.08
N PRO A 36 -8.08 -10.77 -2.05
CA PRO A 36 -7.77 -10.07 -0.81
C PRO A 36 -6.41 -10.42 -0.21
N ASP A 37 -5.96 -11.68 -0.31
CA ASP A 37 -4.68 -12.11 0.22
C ASP A 37 -3.49 -11.51 -0.56
N LEU A 38 -3.64 -11.28 -1.87
CA LEU A 38 -2.65 -10.56 -2.67
C LEU A 38 -2.60 -9.08 -2.28
N VAL A 39 -3.73 -8.49 -1.89
CA VAL A 39 -3.75 -7.12 -1.37
C VAL A 39 -3.09 -7.04 0.02
N ALA A 40 -3.38 -8.01 0.89
CA ALA A 40 -2.81 -8.09 2.23
C ALA A 40 -1.28 -8.20 2.20
N GLU A 41 -0.72 -8.91 1.22
CA GLU A 41 0.72 -9.05 1.04
C GLU A 41 1.42 -7.69 0.85
N HIS A 42 0.80 -6.70 0.20
CA HIS A 42 1.39 -5.35 0.10
C HIS A 42 1.60 -4.70 1.48
N TYR A 43 0.65 -4.89 2.40
CA TYR A 43 0.80 -4.37 3.77
C TYR A 43 1.92 -5.07 4.51
N TRP A 44 2.06 -6.38 4.32
CA TRP A 44 3.14 -7.16 4.94
C TRP A 44 4.51 -6.73 4.41
N GLN A 45 4.63 -6.54 3.09
CA GLN A 45 5.85 -6.08 2.45
C GLN A 45 6.27 -4.70 2.98
N LEU A 46 5.33 -3.74 2.98
CA LEU A 46 5.57 -2.39 3.52
C LEU A 46 6.02 -2.45 4.99
N HIS A 47 5.37 -3.27 5.82
CA HIS A 47 5.74 -3.43 7.23
C HIS A 47 7.16 -3.98 7.41
N ALA A 48 7.62 -4.86 6.53
CA ALA A 48 8.92 -5.51 6.59
C ALA A 48 10.07 -4.67 6.01
N GLU A 49 9.78 -3.54 5.35
CA GLU A 49 10.79 -2.68 4.75
C GLU A 49 11.73 -2.06 5.80
N ARG A 50 13.02 -2.00 5.45
CA ARG A 50 14.02 -1.37 6.32
C ARG A 50 13.88 0.16 6.28
N PRO A 51 14.09 0.84 7.42
CA PRO A 51 14.16 2.30 7.44
C PRO A 51 15.14 2.84 6.39
N GLY A 52 14.71 3.85 5.64
CA GLY A 52 15.48 4.46 4.54
C GLY A 52 15.31 3.81 3.17
N ALA A 53 14.58 2.70 3.07
CA ALA A 53 14.17 2.06 1.81
C ALA A 53 12.64 1.97 1.67
N TRP A 54 11.92 2.84 2.38
CA TRP A 54 10.47 2.81 2.48
C TRP A 54 9.78 3.21 1.19
N THR A 55 8.82 2.39 0.78
CA THR A 55 7.90 2.65 -0.32
C THR A 55 6.74 3.50 0.17
N ASP A 56 6.41 4.50 -0.64
CA ASP A 56 5.45 5.55 -0.29
C ASP A 56 4.02 5.22 -0.76
N GLU A 57 3.90 4.61 -1.93
CA GLU A 57 2.62 4.29 -2.54
C GLU A 57 2.72 2.97 -3.31
N ILE A 58 1.69 2.15 -3.13
CA ILE A 58 1.44 0.95 -3.94
C ILE A 58 0.07 1.12 -4.58
N VAL A 59 -0.04 0.81 -5.88
CA VAL A 59 -1.31 0.70 -6.59
C VAL A 59 -1.47 -0.75 -7.02
N HIS A 60 -2.36 -1.47 -6.35
CA HIS A 60 -2.76 -2.81 -6.75
C HIS A 60 -3.84 -2.70 -7.82
N ARG A 61 -3.53 -3.25 -9.00
CA ARG A 61 -4.47 -3.28 -10.12
C ARG A 61 -4.93 -4.70 -10.39
N GLY A 62 -6.24 -4.90 -10.31
CA GLY A 62 -6.88 -6.12 -10.78
C GLY A 62 -7.08 -6.11 -12.30
N SER A 63 -7.20 -7.28 -12.89
CA SER A 63 -7.70 -7.40 -14.26
C SER A 63 -9.11 -6.81 -14.32
N ALA A 64 -9.36 -5.98 -15.33
CA ALA A 64 -10.73 -5.58 -15.64
C ALA A 64 -11.57 -6.85 -15.88
N PRO A 65 -12.81 -6.93 -15.37
CA PRO A 65 -13.68 -8.04 -15.74
C PRO A 65 -13.88 -8.01 -17.26
N VAL A 66 -13.57 -9.14 -17.90
CA VAL A 66 -13.90 -9.39 -19.32
C VAL A 66 -15.39 -9.59 -19.51
#